data_AF-A0A086PGE5-F1
#
_entry.id   AF-A0A086PGE5-F1
#
_cell.length_a   1.000
_cell.length_b   1.000
_cell.length_c   1.000
_cell.angle_alpha   90.00
_cell.angle_beta   90.00
_cell.angle_gamma   90.00
#
_symmetry.space_group_name_H-M   'P 1'
#
loop_
_entity.id
_entity.type
_entity.pdbx_description
1 polymer ?
#
loop_
_entity_poly.entity_id
_entity_poly.type
_entity_poly.pdbx_seq_one_letter_code
_entity_poly.pdbx_strand_id
1 'polypeptide(L)' 'MAGQNRKYACKISQFEKNITHRGNVPESRIRTQNSYPVGPLILALFLFVVVGSAILQIIFSAQRGTIL' A
#
# COMPACT_ATOMS: atom_id res chain seq x y z
N MET A 1 -3.12 -45.82 24.61
CA MET A 1 -3.15 -44.95 23.41
C MET A 1 -1.89 -44.08 23.35
N ALA A 2 -0.71 -44.71 23.31
CA ALA A 2 0.58 -44.03 23.26
C ALA A 2 1.18 -44.26 21.87
N GLY A 3 1.39 -43.19 21.10
CA GLY A 3 1.98 -43.33 19.77
C GLY A 3 1.77 -42.15 18.82
N GLN A 4 1.86 -40.91 19.31
CA GLN A 4 2.07 -39.77 18.41
C GLN A 4 3.36 -39.08 18.82
N ASN A 5 4.40 -39.31 18.02
CA ASN A 5 5.71 -38.68 18.11
C ASN A 5 5.57 -37.21 18.55
N ARG A 6 6.23 -36.80 19.63
CA ARG A 6 6.12 -35.46 20.28
C ARG A 6 6.17 -34.28 19.28
N LYS A 7 6.80 -34.49 18.13
CA LYS A 7 6.87 -33.55 16.99
C LYS A 7 5.51 -33.18 16.40
N TYR A 8 4.51 -34.07 16.46
CA TYR A 8 3.18 -33.85 15.89
C TYR A 8 2.22 -33.17 16.86
N ALA A 9 2.43 -33.28 18.18
CA ALA A 9 1.56 -32.68 19.18
C ALA A 9 1.47 -31.15 19.05
N CYS A 10 2.61 -30.48 18.85
CA CYS A 10 2.67 -29.02 18.67
C CYS A 10 2.11 -28.56 17.31
N LYS A 11 2.17 -29.42 16.28
CA LYS A 11 1.54 -29.13 14.98
C LYS A 11 0.03 -29.24 15.10
N ILE A 12 -0.47 -30.32 15.70
CA ILE A 12 -1.89 -30.57 15.91
C ILE A 12 -2.54 -29.43 16.70
N SER A 13 -1.96 -28.98 17.81
CA SER A 13 -2.50 -27.88 18.61
C SER A 13 -2.57 -26.55 17.84
N GLN A 14 -1.66 -26.31 16.91
CA GLN A 14 -1.67 -25.12 16.05
C GLN A 14 -2.72 -25.18 14.94
N PHE A 15 -3.00 -26.37 14.41
CA PHE A 15 -4.06 -26.55 13.43
C PHE A 15 -5.43 -26.57 14.10
N GLU A 16 -5.55 -27.21 15.27
CA GLU A 16 -6.77 -27.36 16.05
C GLU A 16 -7.40 -26.01 16.43
N LYS A 17 -6.59 -25.04 16.89
CA LYS A 17 -7.07 -23.67 17.19
C LYS A 17 -7.65 -22.95 15.98
N ASN A 18 -7.30 -23.34 14.75
CA ASN A 18 -7.81 -22.74 13.52
C ASN A 18 -9.01 -23.51 12.92
N ILE A 19 -9.38 -24.69 13.47
CA ILE A 19 -10.50 -25.50 12.96
C ILE A 19 -11.84 -24.84 13.24
N THR A 20 -12.02 -24.24 14.43
CA THR A 20 -13.23 -23.51 14.83
C THR A 20 -13.34 -22.14 14.17
N HIS A 21 -12.25 -21.63 13.59
CA HIS A 21 -12.22 -20.42 12.75
C HIS A 21 -12.45 -20.72 11.26
N ARG A 22 -12.90 -21.93 10.90
CA ARG A 22 -13.35 -22.26 9.53
C ARG A 22 -14.41 -21.24 9.10
N GLY A 23 -14.07 -20.42 8.10
CA GLY A 23 -14.95 -19.38 7.54
C GLY A 23 -14.70 -17.95 8.04
N ASN A 24 -13.86 -17.75 9.07
CA ASN A 24 -13.44 -16.42 9.54
C ASN A 24 -11.91 -16.28 9.57
N VAL A 25 -11.21 -17.05 8.72
CA VAL A 25 -9.81 -16.74 8.41
C VAL A 25 -9.83 -15.38 7.73
N PRO A 26 -9.20 -14.34 8.29
CA PRO A 26 -9.11 -13.08 7.57
C PRO A 26 -8.43 -13.41 6.24
N GLU A 27 -9.13 -13.17 5.14
CA GLU A 27 -8.55 -13.23 3.79
C GLU A 27 -7.33 -12.31 3.81
N SER A 28 -6.15 -12.91 4.01
CA SER A 28 -4.90 -12.20 3.92
C SER A 28 -4.87 -11.58 2.55
N ARG A 29 -4.77 -10.25 2.51
CA ARG A 29 -5.11 -9.37 1.38
C ARG A 29 -6.57 -8.93 1.48
N ILE A 30 -6.79 -7.95 2.37
CA ILE A 30 -7.40 -6.70 1.92
C ILE A 30 -6.60 -6.31 0.67
N ARG A 31 -7.04 -6.83 -0.47
CA ARG A 31 -6.63 -6.40 -1.78
C ARG A 31 -7.32 -5.06 -1.87
N THR A 32 -6.71 -4.04 -1.27
CA THR A 32 -7.03 -2.65 -1.53
C THR A 32 -6.82 -2.51 -3.03
N GLN A 33 -7.89 -2.77 -3.76
CA GLN A 33 -7.92 -2.72 -5.21
C GLN A 33 -7.45 -1.32 -5.56
N ASN A 34 -6.42 -1.26 -6.39
CA ASN A 34 -6.01 -0.06 -7.09
C ASN A 34 -5.35 1.00 -6.19
N SER A 35 -4.38 0.57 -5.37
CA SER A 35 -3.29 1.48 -5.04
C SER A 35 -2.54 1.74 -6.34
N TYR A 36 -2.76 2.92 -6.95
CA TYR A 36 -1.85 3.43 -7.96
C TYR A 36 -0.43 3.28 -7.40
N PRO A 37 0.57 2.90 -8.22
CA PRO A 37 1.94 2.70 -7.74
C PRO A 37 2.52 3.98 -7.09
N VAL A 38 1.86 5.11 -7.30
CA VAL A 38 2.06 6.38 -6.60
C VAL A 38 0.97 6.59 -5.56
N GLY A 39 1.37 6.82 -4.31
CA GLY A 39 0.43 7.15 -3.24
C GLY A 39 -0.28 8.48 -3.48
N PRO A 40 -1.47 8.72 -2.90
CA PRO A 40 -2.23 9.96 -3.08
C PRO A 40 -1.42 11.23 -2.78
N LEU A 41 -0.53 11.17 -1.78
CA LEU A 41 0.35 12.28 -1.42
C LEU A 41 1.38 12.61 -2.52
N ILE A 42 2.02 11.57 -3.10
CA ILE A 42 3.00 11.73 -4.17
C ILE A 42 2.31 12.23 -5.45
N LEU A 43 1.11 11.74 -5.73
CA LEU A 43 0.32 12.19 -6.88
C LEU A 43 -0.07 13.67 -6.74
N ALA A 44 -0.49 14.10 -5.55
CA ALA A 44 -0.80 15.50 -5.27
C ALA A 44 0.45 16.40 -5.39
N LEU A 45 1.59 15.96 -4.87
CA LEU A 45 2.87 16.67 -5.00
C LEU A 45 3.29 16.79 -6.47
N PHE A 46 3.16 15.71 -7.26
CA PHE A 46 3.50 15.70 -8.68
C PHE A 46 2.67 16.72 -9.46
N LEU A 47 1.34 16.73 -9.28
CA LEU A 47 0.46 17.72 -9.93
C LEU A 47 0.78 19.16 -9.49
N PHE A 48 1.04 19.38 -8.20
CA PHE A 48 1.40 20.70 -7.68
C PHE A 48 2.71 21.21 -8.27
N VAL A 49 3.75 20.38 -8.32
CA VAL A 49 5.04 20.78 -8.88
C VAL A 49 4.93 21.05 -10.38
N VAL A 50 4.23 20.20 -11.13
CA VAL A 50 4.06 20.38 -12.59
C VAL A 50 3.28 21.65 -12.90
N VAL A 51 2.05 21.79 -12.37
CA VAL A 51 1.20 22.95 -12.67
C VAL A 51 1.76 24.23 -12.04
N GLY A 52 2.23 24.14 -10.79
CA GLY A 52 2.80 25.27 -10.05
C GLY A 52 4.07 25.82 -10.71
N SER A 53 4.94 24.94 -11.23
CA SER A 53 6.15 25.39 -11.94
C SER A 53 5.81 26.14 -13.22
N ALA A 54 4.80 25.72 -13.99
CA ALA A 54 4.39 26.40 -15.22
C ALA A 54 3.83 27.80 -14.92
N ILE A 55 2.99 27.92 -13.90
CA ILE A 55 2.42 29.22 -13.48
C ILE A 55 3.54 30.16 -13.01
N LEU A 56 4.42 29.67 -12.13
CA LEU A 56 5.56 30.47 -11.65
C LEU A 56 6.48 30.86 -12.81
N GLN A 57 6.76 29.96 -13.75
CA GLN A 57 7.55 30.27 -14.95
C GLN A 57 6.93 31.41 -15.77
N ILE A 58 5.61 31.41 -16.00
CA ILE A 58 4.93 32.47 -16.74
C ILE A 58 5.01 33.82 -16.00
N ILE A 59 4.72 33.83 -14.70
CA ILE A 59 4.78 35.05 -13.88
C ILE A 59 6.20 35.60 -13.84
N PHE A 60 7.19 34.74 -13.58
CA PHE A 60 8.59 35.14 -13.58
C PHE A 60 9.09 35.53 -14.98
N SER A 61 8.60 34.92 -16.06
CA SER A 61 8.96 35.28 -17.43
C SER A 61 8.38 36.64 -17.82
N ALA A 62 7.16 36.96 -17.38
CA ALA A 62 6.54 38.26 -17.60
C ALA A 62 7.22 39.37 -16.77
N GLN A 63 7.58 39.08 -15.52
CA GLN A 63 8.31 40.01 -14.66
C GLN A 63 9.78 40.23 -15.10
N ARG A 64 10.41 39.20 -15.67
CA ARG A 64 11.77 39.28 -16.24
C ARG A 64 11.81 39.82 -17.67
N GLY A 65 10.75 40.49 -18.12
CA GLY A 65 10.61 41.22 -19.38
C GLY A 65 11.75 41.05 -20.38
N THR A 66 11.44 40.40 -21.51
CA THR A 66 12.26 40.47 -22.73
C THR A 66 13.51 39.60 -22.73
N ILE A 67 13.43 38.47 -23.43
CA ILE A 67 14.56 37.92 -24.19
C ILE A 67 14.11 37.74 -25.65
N LEU A 68 13.91 38.89 -26.31
CA LEU A 68 14.17 39.16 -27.72
C LEU A 68 14.71 40.58 -27.82
#